data_AF-A0A3Q1MRA5-F1
#
_entry.id   AF-A0A3Q1MRA5-F1
#
_cell.length_a   1.000
_cell.length_b   1.000
_cell.length_c   1.000
_cell.angle_alpha   90.00
_cell.angle_beta   90.00
_cell.angle_gamma   90.00
#
_symmetry.space_group_name_H-M   'P 1'
#
loop_
_entity.id
_entity.type
_entity.pdbx_description
1 polymer ?
#
loop_
_entity_poly.entity_id
_entity_poly.type
_entity_poly.pdbx_seq_one_letter_code
_entity_poly.pdbx_strand_id
1 'polypeptide(L)'
;MTRDQNGTWEMESNDNFEGYMKALDIDFATRKIALHLTQTKIIEQDGDKFKTQTKSTFRNYNVDFTVGVEFEEHTKGLDDRKVKTLVVWEGDALVCVQKGEKENRGWKQWVEGDKLYLMWVRRGDSLCPDERQHLFYPGRPGGVPLQPNLPEARKPLTRPSKHSPFRSFPSPWLCCLL
;
A
#
# COMPACT_ATOMS: atom_id res chain seq x y z
N MET A 1 1.03 -10.53 -25.28
CA MET A 1 0.95 -9.78 -24.01
C MET A 1 2.35 -9.76 -23.43
N THR A 2 2.85 -8.60 -23.04
CA THR A 2 4.25 -8.43 -22.64
C THR A 2 4.38 -8.65 -21.15
N ARG A 3 5.18 -9.65 -20.74
CA ARG A 3 5.63 -9.89 -19.35
C ARG A 3 6.61 -8.81 -18.85
N ASP A 4 6.60 -7.65 -19.49
CA ASP A 4 7.51 -6.55 -19.19
C ASP A 4 6.91 -5.72 -18.07
N GLN A 5 7.62 -5.68 -16.95
CA GLN A 5 7.25 -4.94 -15.75
C GLN A 5 8.22 -3.78 -15.48
N ASN A 6 9.06 -3.42 -16.46
CA ASN A 6 10.05 -2.35 -16.33
C ASN A 6 9.46 -1.01 -15.92
N GLY A 7 10.24 -0.30 -15.11
CA GLY A 7 10.10 1.11 -14.80
C GLY A 7 9.77 1.42 -13.35
N THR A 8 9.32 2.64 -13.11
CA THR A 8 9.09 3.18 -11.76
C THR A 8 7.61 3.16 -11.44
N TRP A 9 7.25 2.67 -10.27
CA TRP A 9 5.87 2.50 -9.83
C TRP A 9 5.70 3.19 -8.47
N GLU A 10 4.72 4.07 -8.34
CA GLU A 10 4.41 4.80 -7.12
C GLU A 10 3.18 4.21 -6.45
N MET A 11 3.25 4.00 -5.13
CA MET A 11 2.13 3.48 -4.35
C MET A 11 0.92 4.42 -4.43
N GLU A 12 -0.22 3.87 -4.88
CA GLU A 12 -1.53 4.54 -4.91
C GLU A 12 -2.33 4.19 -3.65
N SER A 13 -2.38 2.90 -3.29
CA SER A 13 -3.06 2.41 -2.10
C SER A 13 -2.32 1.23 -1.48
N ASN A 14 -2.50 1.05 -0.18
CA ASN A 14 -2.00 -0.11 0.56
C ASN A 14 -3.04 -0.57 1.57
N ASP A 15 -3.66 -1.72 1.28
CA ASP A 15 -4.74 -2.30 2.06
C ASP A 15 -4.21 -3.42 2.95
N ASN A 16 -4.51 -3.37 4.25
CA ASN A 16 -4.14 -4.37 5.26
C ASN A 16 -2.63 -4.50 5.58
N PHE A 17 -1.82 -3.46 5.31
CA PHE A 17 -0.38 -3.47 5.62
C PHE A 17 -0.07 -3.68 7.10
N GLU A 18 -0.86 -3.10 8.01
CA GLU A 18 -0.65 -3.27 9.46
C GLU A 18 -0.80 -4.73 9.87
N GLY A 19 -1.78 -5.43 9.29
CA GLY A 19 -2.06 -6.84 9.55
C GLY A 19 -0.89 -7.71 9.13
N TYR A 20 -0.37 -7.50 7.91
CA TYR A 20 0.79 -8.23 7.40
C TYR A 20 2.05 -7.99 8.23
N MET A 21 2.38 -6.73 8.54
CA MET A 21 3.55 -6.42 9.36
C MET A 21 3.45 -7.02 10.76
N LYS A 22 2.25 -7.03 11.36
CA LYS A 22 2.01 -7.70 12.65
C LYS A 22 2.27 -9.20 12.54
N ALA A 23 1.87 -9.82 11.43
CA ALA A 23 2.07 -11.24 11.15
C ALA A 23 3.56 -11.61 10.97
N LEU A 24 4.40 -10.64 10.58
CA LEU A 24 5.86 -10.78 10.49
C LEU A 24 6.58 -10.51 11.82
N ASP A 25 5.84 -10.25 12.91
CA ASP A 25 6.34 -9.86 14.23
C ASP A 25 7.13 -8.53 14.22
N ILE A 26 6.85 -7.64 13.27
CA ILE A 26 7.43 -6.29 13.26
C ILE A 26 6.86 -5.51 14.44
N ASP A 27 7.67 -4.76 15.19
CA ASP A 27 7.26 -4.07 16.40
C ASP A 27 6.20 -2.96 16.14
N PHE A 28 5.42 -2.62 17.16
CA PHE A 28 4.30 -1.68 17.03
C PHE A 28 4.72 -0.28 16.55
N ALA A 29 5.88 0.23 17.00
CA ALA A 29 6.34 1.56 16.63
C ALA A 29 6.72 1.61 15.15
N THR A 30 7.47 0.61 14.67
CA THR A 30 7.83 0.48 13.25
C THR A 30 6.58 0.38 12.38
N ARG A 31 5.57 -0.40 12.80
CA ARG A 31 4.30 -0.50 12.06
C ARG A 31 3.59 0.85 11.91
N LYS A 32 3.53 1.65 12.99
CA LYS A 32 2.85 2.96 12.94
C LYS A 32 3.55 3.95 12.01
N ILE A 33 4.88 3.93 11.99
CA ILE A 33 5.66 4.75 11.05
C ILE A 33 5.40 4.27 9.62
N ALA A 34 5.50 2.95 9.39
CA ALA A 34 5.38 2.35 8.06
C ALA A 34 4.03 2.60 7.38
N LEU A 35 2.92 2.70 8.13
CA LEU A 35 1.60 3.02 7.60
C LEU A 35 1.47 4.43 6.98
N HIS A 36 2.37 5.34 7.34
CA HIS A 36 2.37 6.72 6.82
C HIS A 36 3.38 6.90 5.68
N LEU A 37 4.03 5.82 5.24
CA LEU A 37 5.03 5.86 4.18
C LEU A 37 4.40 5.54 2.83
N THR A 38 4.70 6.38 1.85
CA THR A 38 4.55 6.03 0.45
C THR A 38 5.80 5.30 -0.03
N GLN A 39 5.61 4.27 -0.85
CA GLN A 39 6.71 3.51 -1.44
C GLN A 39 6.78 3.74 -2.94
N THR A 40 7.99 3.79 -3.47
CA THR A 40 8.27 3.80 -4.90
C THR A 40 9.04 2.53 -5.25
N LYS A 41 8.51 1.73 -6.17
CA LYS A 41 9.12 0.49 -6.63
C LYS A 41 9.72 0.70 -8.02
N ILE A 42 11.02 0.48 -8.15
CA ILE A 42 11.74 0.56 -9.42
C ILE A 42 12.06 -0.86 -9.84
N ILE A 43 11.69 -1.24 -11.06
CA ILE A 43 11.91 -2.56 -11.63
C ILE A 43 12.76 -2.40 -12.88
N GLU A 44 13.93 -3.03 -12.87
CA GLU A 44 14.76 -3.23 -14.06
C GLU A 44 14.68 -4.72 -14.43
N GLN A 45 14.11 -5.02 -15.59
CA GLN A 45 13.94 -6.37 -16.10
C GLN A 45 14.74 -6.54 -17.39
N ASP A 46 15.67 -7.49 -17.37
CA ASP A 46 16.45 -7.96 -18.51
C ASP A 46 16.10 -9.44 -18.75
N GLY A 47 15.08 -9.67 -19.57
CA GLY A 47 14.50 -11.01 -19.77
C GLY A 47 13.91 -11.58 -18.47
N ASP A 48 14.57 -12.61 -17.95
CA ASP A 48 14.23 -13.27 -16.68
C ASP A 48 15.03 -12.74 -15.48
N LYS A 49 15.98 -11.82 -15.70
CA LYS A 49 16.73 -11.17 -14.63
C LYS A 49 16.01 -9.92 -14.18
N PHE A 50 15.75 -9.84 -12.89
CA PHE A 50 15.08 -8.73 -12.25
C PHE A 50 16.01 -8.09 -11.24
N LYS A 51 16.07 -6.76 -11.27
CA LYS A 51 16.58 -5.94 -10.18
C LYS A 51 15.44 -5.07 -9.70
N THR A 52 15.09 -5.21 -8.44
CA THR A 52 13.97 -4.45 -7.87
C THR A 52 14.43 -3.64 -6.68
N GLN A 53 14.01 -2.39 -6.65
CA GLN A 53 14.31 -1.46 -5.56
C GLN A 53 13.01 -0.88 -5.04
N THR A 54 12.69 -1.15 -3.79
CA THR A 54 11.56 -0.54 -3.10
C THR A 54 12.09 0.55 -2.19
N LYS A 55 11.78 1.80 -2.51
CA LYS A 55 12.25 2.99 -1.80
C LYS A 55 11.13 3.59 -0.97
N SER A 56 11.46 4.02 0.24
CA SER A 56 10.58 4.84 1.09
C SER A 56 11.41 5.86 1.85
N THR A 57 10.77 6.85 2.49
CA THR A 57 11.49 7.85 3.31
C THR A 57 12.12 7.26 4.56
N PHE A 58 11.78 6.02 4.93
CA PHE A 58 12.28 5.37 6.14
C PHE A 58 13.30 4.26 5.82
N ARG A 59 12.93 3.30 4.96
CA ARG A 59 13.77 2.14 4.63
C ARG A 59 13.68 1.80 3.15
N ASN A 60 14.82 1.42 2.60
CA ASN A 60 14.94 0.96 1.22
C ASN A 60 15.25 -0.53 1.23
N TYR A 61 14.62 -1.26 0.32
CA TYR A 61 14.78 -2.69 0.18
C TYR A 61 15.07 -3.04 -1.28
N ASN A 62 16.20 -3.70 -1.53
CA ASN A 62 16.61 -4.10 -2.86
C ASN A 62 16.68 -5.62 -2.93
N VAL A 63 16.14 -6.19 -4.00
CA VAL A 63 16.25 -7.62 -4.28
C VAL A 63 16.46 -7.84 -5.77
N ASP A 64 17.54 -8.56 -6.06
CA ASP A 64 17.94 -8.97 -7.41
C ASP A 64 17.74 -10.47 -7.51
N PHE A 65 17.03 -10.92 -8.54
CA PHE A 65 16.70 -12.34 -8.71
C PHE A 65 16.62 -12.71 -10.19
N THR A 66 16.73 -14.00 -10.46
CA THR A 66 16.45 -14.57 -11.79
C THR A 66 15.25 -15.49 -11.67
N VAL A 67 14.26 -15.34 -12.55
CA VAL A 67 13.05 -16.16 -12.53
C VAL A 67 13.42 -17.63 -12.74
N GLY A 68 12.85 -18.51 -11.93
CA GLY A 68 13.12 -19.96 -11.93
C GLY A 68 14.35 -20.39 -11.13
N VAL A 69 15.12 -19.44 -10.57
CA VAL A 69 16.32 -19.75 -9.79
C VAL A 69 16.08 -19.43 -8.31
N GLU A 70 16.26 -20.44 -7.45
CA GLU A 70 16.18 -20.24 -5.99
C GLU A 70 17.43 -19.49 -5.50
N PHE A 71 17.25 -18.51 -4.62
CA PHE A 71 18.34 -17.71 -4.05
C PHE A 71 18.11 -17.46 -2.55
N GLU A 72 19.17 -17.07 -1.84
CA GLU A 72 19.06 -16.64 -0.45
C GLU A 72 18.72 -15.15 -0.38
N GLU A 73 17.60 -14.83 0.25
CA GLU A 73 17.13 -13.46 0.46
C GLU A 73 17.30 -13.10 1.94
N HIS A 74 17.94 -11.96 2.19
CA HIS A 74 18.02 -11.38 3.53
C HIS A 74 17.11 -10.16 3.61
N THR A 75 16.02 -10.27 4.38
CA THR A 75 15.01 -9.23 4.55
C THR A 75 15.44 -8.15 5.56
N LYS A 76 16.70 -7.70 5.43
CA LYS A 76 17.33 -6.73 6.31
C LYS A 76 16.55 -5.41 6.29
N GLY A 77 16.25 -4.89 7.48
CA GLY A 77 15.43 -3.68 7.60
C GLY A 77 13.94 -3.90 7.34
N LEU A 78 13.49 -5.14 7.20
CA LEU A 78 12.08 -5.49 7.35
C LEU A 78 11.93 -6.28 8.64
N ASP A 79 11.94 -7.60 8.52
CA ASP A 79 11.86 -8.54 9.63
C ASP A 79 13.20 -9.23 9.94
N ASP A 80 14.27 -8.86 9.23
CA ASP A 80 15.66 -9.28 9.45
C ASP A 80 15.86 -10.80 9.48
N ARG A 81 15.19 -11.50 8.54
CA ARG A 81 15.27 -12.96 8.40
C ARG A 81 16.02 -13.34 7.12
N LYS A 82 16.63 -14.52 7.16
CA LYS A 82 17.17 -15.18 5.97
C LYS A 82 16.16 -16.22 5.49
N VAL A 83 15.72 -16.09 4.24
CA VAL A 83 14.75 -16.98 3.61
C VAL A 83 15.29 -17.46 2.27
N LYS A 84 14.86 -18.64 1.84
CA LYS A 84 15.11 -19.15 0.50
C LYS A 84 13.96 -18.76 -0.40
N THR A 85 14.26 -18.00 -1.44
CA THR A 85 13.25 -17.36 -2.28
C THR A 85 13.31 -17.92 -3.68
N LEU A 86 12.14 -18.30 -4.20
CA LEU A 86 11.96 -18.74 -5.57
C LEU A 86 10.85 -17.92 -6.22
N VAL A 87 11.16 -17.30 -7.35
CA VAL A 87 10.20 -16.54 -8.15
C VAL A 87 9.94 -17.27 -9.45
N VAL A 88 8.67 -17.46 -9.81
CA VAL A 88 8.22 -18.16 -11.03
C VAL A 88 7.13 -17.38 -11.74
N TRP A 89 7.01 -17.57 -13.06
CA TRP A 89 5.89 -17.07 -13.83
C TRP A 89 4.70 -18.02 -13.72
N GLU A 90 3.57 -17.52 -13.25
CA GLU A 90 2.25 -18.17 -13.38
C GLU A 90 1.39 -17.36 -14.36
N GLY A 91 1.40 -17.78 -15.63
CA GLY A 91 0.79 -17.00 -16.71
C GLY A 91 1.53 -15.70 -16.94
N ASP A 92 0.89 -14.58 -16.63
CA ASP A 92 1.43 -13.22 -16.73
C ASP A 92 1.73 -12.60 -15.35
N ALA A 93 1.57 -13.37 -14.27
CA ALA A 93 1.89 -12.95 -12.90
C ALA A 93 3.20 -13.59 -12.43
N LEU A 94 4.03 -12.81 -11.73
CA LEU A 94 5.15 -13.32 -10.94
C LEU A 94 4.63 -13.81 -9.60
N VAL A 95 4.98 -15.04 -9.24
CA VAL A 95 4.68 -15.64 -7.94
C VAL A 95 5.99 -15.95 -7.25
N CYS A 96 6.12 -15.42 -6.04
CA CYS A 96 7.27 -15.59 -5.19
C CYS A 96 6.89 -16.43 -3.97
N VAL A 97 7.72 -17.43 -3.68
CA VAL A 97 7.62 -18.27 -2.49
C VAL A 97 8.89 -18.09 -1.67
N GLN A 98 8.72 -17.64 -0.43
CA GLN A 98 9.79 -17.41 0.54
C GLN A 98 9.74 -18.50 1.62
N LYS A 99 10.64 -19.48 1.54
CA LYS A 99 10.75 -20.57 2.49
C LYS A 99 11.69 -20.16 3.63
N GLY A 100 11.19 -20.16 4.86
CA GLY A 100 12.01 -19.85 6.03
C GLY A 100 11.26 -20.14 7.32
N GLU A 101 11.54 -19.37 8.37
CA GLU A 101 10.91 -19.51 9.69
C GLU A 101 9.39 -19.34 9.66
N LYS A 102 8.88 -18.46 8.79
CA LYS A 102 7.44 -18.26 8.60
C LYS A 102 6.95 -19.11 7.44
N GLU A 103 6.00 -20.00 7.73
CA GLU A 103 5.35 -20.81 6.71
C GLU A 103 4.50 -19.96 5.75
N ASN A 104 4.38 -20.44 4.52
CA ASN A 104 3.52 -19.88 3.47
C ASN A 104 3.70 -18.39 3.19
N ARG A 105 4.92 -17.87 3.37
CA ARG A 105 5.29 -16.50 3.04
C ARG A 105 5.57 -16.38 1.53
N GLY A 106 5.03 -15.34 0.91
CA GLY A 106 5.28 -15.06 -0.49
C GLY A 106 4.57 -13.81 -0.97
N TRP A 107 4.64 -13.56 -2.27
CA TRP A 107 3.90 -12.49 -2.91
C TRP A 107 3.56 -12.86 -4.35
N LYS A 108 2.53 -12.21 -4.89
CA LYS A 108 2.12 -12.30 -6.29
C LYS A 108 2.10 -10.90 -6.88
N GLN A 109 2.72 -10.73 -8.03
CA GLN A 109 2.85 -9.44 -8.71
C GLN A 109 2.42 -9.55 -10.17
N TRP A 110 1.57 -8.66 -10.62
CA TRP A 110 1.14 -8.59 -12.03
C TRP A 110 0.87 -7.15 -12.44
N VAL A 111 0.89 -6.92 -13.75
CA VAL A 111 0.58 -5.62 -14.35
C VAL A 111 -0.75 -5.72 -15.08
N GLU A 112 -1.62 -4.75 -14.86
CA GLU A 112 -2.88 -4.59 -15.58
C GLU A 112 -3.03 -3.11 -15.97
N GLY A 113 -2.98 -2.84 -17.27
CA GLY A 113 -3.04 -1.48 -17.81
C GLY A 113 -1.82 -0.63 -17.43
N ASP A 114 -2.04 0.38 -16.61
CA ASP A 114 -1.05 1.32 -16.05
C ASP A 114 -0.79 1.09 -14.55
N LYS A 115 -1.31 -0.01 -14.01
CA LYS A 115 -1.19 -0.38 -12.60
C LYS A 115 -0.39 -1.66 -12.42
N LEU A 116 0.48 -1.63 -11.42
CA LEU A 116 1.19 -2.78 -10.88
C LEU A 116 0.49 -3.18 -9.58
N TYR A 117 0.03 -4.42 -9.55
CA TYR A 117 -0.59 -5.03 -8.38
C TYR A 117 0.44 -5.90 -7.68
N LEU A 118 0.58 -5.70 -6.38
CA LEU A 118 1.38 -6.54 -5.51
C LEU A 118 0.47 -7.06 -4.39
N MET A 119 0.36 -8.38 -4.30
CA MET A 119 -0.43 -9.05 -3.27
C MET A 119 0.50 -9.89 -2.41
N TRP A 120 0.52 -9.64 -1.11
CA TRP A 120 1.31 -10.44 -0.18
C TRP A 120 0.50 -11.66 0.25
N VAL A 121 1.10 -12.84 0.10
CA VAL A 121 0.44 -14.12 0.39
C VAL A 121 0.99 -14.67 1.69
N ARG A 122 0.08 -14.99 2.60
CA ARG A 122 0.31 -15.76 3.84
C ARG A 122 -0.80 -16.78 3.97
N ARG A 123 -0.63 -17.98 3.41
CA ARG A 123 -1.63 -19.05 3.56
C ARG A 123 -1.41 -19.78 4.90
N GLY A 124 -1.82 -19.17 6.00
CA GLY A 124 -1.62 -19.74 7.35
C GLY A 124 -2.86 -19.66 8.25
N ASP A 125 -3.71 -18.66 8.07
CA ASP A 125 -5.01 -18.57 8.75
C ASP A 125 -6.00 -17.87 7.83
N SER A 126 -7.16 -18.49 7.62
CA SER A 126 -8.28 -18.01 6.79
C SER A 126 -8.97 -16.73 7.32
N LEU A 127 -8.30 -15.96 8.18
CA LEU A 127 -8.85 -14.81 8.91
C LEU A 127 -8.14 -13.49 8.60
N CYS A 128 -7.02 -13.51 7.87
CA CYS A 128 -6.36 -12.29 7.43
C CYS A 128 -6.65 -12.03 5.94
N PRO A 129 -7.28 -10.90 5.58
CA PRO A 129 -7.35 -10.48 4.20
C PRO A 129 -5.95 -10.43 3.60
N ASP A 130 -5.77 -10.85 2.34
CA ASP A 130 -4.50 -10.64 1.65
C ASP A 130 -4.17 -9.13 1.63
N GLU A 131 -2.92 -8.76 1.96
CA GLU A 131 -2.49 -7.38 1.78
C GLU A 131 -2.38 -7.11 0.28
N ARG A 132 -2.98 -6.00 -0.16
CA ARG A 132 -2.93 -5.56 -1.55
C ARG A 132 -2.34 -4.18 -1.61
N GLN A 133 -1.26 -4.08 -2.35
CA GLN A 133 -0.62 -2.83 -2.68
C GLN A 133 -0.86 -2.56 -4.16
N HIS A 134 -1.46 -1.40 -4.44
CA HIS A 134 -1.67 -0.92 -5.79
C HIS A 134 -0.62 0.16 -6.06
N LEU A 135 0.14 -0.01 -7.13
CA LEU A 135 1.10 0.98 -7.58
C LEU A 135 0.74 1.43 -8.99
N PHE A 136 0.92 2.72 -9.26
CA PHE A 136 0.68 3.34 -10.56
C PHE A 136 1.99 3.76 -11.22
N TYR A 137 2.03 3.77 -12.54
CA TYR A 137 3.18 4.19 -13.33
C TYR A 137 3.18 5.71 -13.59
N PRO A 138 4.06 6.53 -12.97
CA PRO A 138 4.04 8.00 -13.08
C PRO A 138 4.39 8.54 -14.49
N GLY A 139 4.66 7.68 -15.47
CA GLY A 139 5.06 8.04 -16.83
C GLY A 139 3.97 8.04 -17.91
N ARG A 140 2.68 7.84 -17.60
CA ARG A 140 1.59 8.14 -18.55
C ARG A 140 0.91 9.47 -18.18
N PRO A 141 0.54 10.32 -19.17
CA PRO A 141 -0.14 11.57 -18.89
C PRO A 141 -1.46 11.30 -18.14
N GLY A 142 -1.57 11.73 -16.88
CA GLY A 142 -2.76 11.54 -16.04
C GLY A 142 -2.50 11.18 -14.58
N GLY A 143 -1.28 10.84 -14.19
CA GLY A 143 -0.92 10.57 -12.80
C GLY A 143 -0.96 11.81 -11.91
N VAL A 144 -1.93 11.90 -11.01
CA VAL A 144 -1.94 12.92 -9.95
C VAL A 144 -1.07 12.39 -8.80
N PRO A 145 -0.01 13.10 -8.39
CA PRO A 145 0.74 12.72 -7.20
C PRO A 145 -0.17 12.76 -5.97
N LEU A 146 -0.23 11.67 -5.21
CA LEU A 146 -0.87 11.66 -3.90
C LEU A 146 -0.10 12.60 -2.97
N GLN A 147 -0.70 13.76 -2.67
CA GLN A 147 -0.20 14.60 -1.60
C GLN A 147 -0.37 13.85 -0.27
N PRO A 148 0.64 13.83 0.62
CA PRO A 148 0.47 13.30 1.96
C PRO A 148 -0.62 14.11 2.65
N ASN A 149 -1.61 13.43 3.22
CA ASN A 149 -2.72 14.03 3.96
C ASN A 149 -2.17 14.92 5.10
N LEU A 150 -2.03 16.21 4.82
CA LEU A 150 -1.86 17.23 5.84
C LEU A 150 -3.22 17.41 6.51
N PRO A 151 -3.34 17.33 7.84
CA PRO A 151 -4.62 17.60 8.49
C PRO A 151 -5.09 19.01 8.13
N GLU A 152 -6.26 19.07 7.49
CA GLU A 152 -6.88 20.31 7.03
C GLU A 152 -6.96 21.31 8.20
N ALA A 153 -6.26 22.43 8.07
CA ALA A 153 -6.27 23.49 9.07
C ALA A 153 -7.73 23.90 9.32
N ARG A 154 -8.19 23.80 10.58
CA ARG A 154 -9.53 24.24 10.99
C ARG A 154 -9.75 25.66 10.48
N LYS A 155 -10.76 25.84 9.62
CA LYS A 155 -11.23 27.15 9.21
C LYS A 155 -11.57 27.96 10.48
N PRO A 156 -11.12 29.22 10.60
CA PRO A 156 -11.50 30.07 11.72
C PRO A 156 -13.02 30.29 11.71
N LEU A 157 -13.67 30.12 12.87
CA LEU A 157 -15.08 30.41 13.08
C LEU A 157 -15.37 31.87 12.70
N THR A 158 -16.07 32.09 11.60
CA THR A 158 -16.67 33.38 11.29
C THR A 158 -17.97 33.53 12.09
N ARG A 159 -18.02 34.56 12.95
CA ARG A 159 -19.23 34.96 13.69
C ARG A 159 -20.34 35.34 12.70
N PRO A 160 -21.60 34.93 12.91
CA PRO A 160 -22.70 35.43 12.11
C PRO A 160 -23.03 36.87 12.52
N SER A 161 -22.98 37.77 11.52
CA SER A 161 -23.42 39.16 11.60
C SER A 161 -24.94 39.23 11.70
N LYS A 162 -25.42 40.03 12.66
CA LYS A 162 -26.84 40.31 12.90
C LYS A 162 -27.38 41.22 11.79
N HIS A 163 -28.44 40.82 11.11
CA HIS A 163 -29.44 41.75 10.58
C HIS A 163 -30.82 41.08 10.49
N SER A 164 -31.74 41.54 11.35
CA SER A 164 -33.18 41.43 11.13
C SER A 164 -33.64 42.52 10.16
N PRO A 165 -34.83 42.39 9.56
CA PRO A 165 -35.91 43.23 10.09
C PRO A 165 -37.30 42.56 10.19
N PHE A 166 -38.01 42.95 11.25
CA PHE A 166 -39.45 43.23 11.36
C PHE A 166 -40.53 42.16 11.03
N ARG A 167 -41.03 41.58 12.12
CA ARG A 167 -42.44 41.49 12.61
C ARG A 167 -43.60 41.55 11.58
N SER A 168 -44.44 40.52 11.66
CA SER A 168 -45.88 40.67 11.98
C SER A 168 -46.47 39.34 12.50
N PHE A 169 -47.09 39.42 13.69
CA PHE A 169 -47.94 38.43 14.38
C PHE A 169 -49.36 38.46 13.75
N PRO A 170 -50.29 37.48 13.98
CA PRO A 170 -50.63 36.96 15.31
C PRO A 170 -50.96 35.46 15.46
N SER A 171 -50.86 35.04 16.73
CA SER A 171 -51.40 33.82 17.39
C SER A 171 -52.92 33.66 17.17
N PRO A 172 -53.62 32.55 17.52
CA PRO A 172 -53.62 31.95 18.88
C PRO A 172 -53.81 30.42 18.96
N TRP A 173 -53.91 29.89 20.20
CA TRP A 173 -54.34 28.53 20.64
C TRP A 173 -53.28 27.41 20.52
N LEU A 174 -53.11 26.45 21.45
CA LEU A 174 -53.42 26.19 22.86
C LEU A 174 -52.81 24.77 23.11
N CYS A 175 -52.64 24.38 24.38
CA CYS A 175 -52.47 22.99 24.88
C CYS A 175 -51.06 22.35 24.85
N CYS A 176 -50.41 22.14 26.01
CA CYS A 176 -50.57 21.01 26.98
C CYS A 176 -49.72 19.79 26.57
N LEU A 177 -48.95 19.06 27.38
CA LEU A 177 -48.91 18.74 28.82
C LEU A 177 -47.45 18.34 29.19
N LEU A 178 -46.95 18.77 30.36
CA LEU A 178 -46.54 17.95 31.53
C LEU A 178 -45.55 16.81 31.24
#